data_AF-A0A251XQB7-F1
#
_entry.id   AF-A0A251XQB7-F1
#
_cell.length_a   1.000
_cell.length_b   1.000
_cell.length_c   1.000
_cell.angle_alpha   90.00
_cell.angle_beta   90.00
_cell.angle_gamma   90.00
#
_symmetry.space_group_name_H-M   'P 1'
#
loop_
_entity.id
_entity.type
_entity.pdbx_description
1 polymer ?
#
loop_
_entity_poly.entity_id
_entity_poly.type
_entity_poly.pdbx_seq_one_letter_code
_entity_poly.pdbx_strand_id
1 'polypeptide(L)'
;MHDRVLGKPLPAARDRGIVDIDGMGLGLGFADEVLAGVDVYGPAAAYPGPVDVLHGTADDAVPLEHGERYGRIMPGAVFTAVEGADHGWSSLELRRMLVDRLLAHVARASAH
;
A
#
# COMPACT_ATOMS: atom_id res chain seq x y z
N MET A 1 -22.13 10.42 -1.47
CA MET A 1 -21.72 9.73 -2.70
C MET A 1 -20.24 10.01 -2.87
N HIS A 2 -19.38 8.98 -2.76
CA HIS A 2 -17.96 9.15 -3.05
C HIS A 2 -17.83 9.32 -4.56
N ASP A 3 -17.57 10.54 -5.02
CA ASP A 3 -17.46 10.91 -6.44
C ASP A 3 -16.01 10.87 -6.95
N ARG A 4 -15.10 10.34 -6.13
CA ARG A 4 -13.67 10.26 -6.40
C ARG A 4 -13.10 8.92 -5.99
N VAL A 5 -12.08 8.47 -6.73
CA VAL A 5 -11.22 7.33 -6.38
C VAL A 5 -9.78 7.78 -6.56
N LEU A 6 -8.92 7.53 -5.56
CA LEU A 6 -7.52 8.01 -5.52
C LEU A 6 -7.42 9.53 -5.83
N GLY A 7 -8.35 10.30 -5.29
CA GLY A 7 -8.42 11.75 -5.53
C GLY A 7 -8.84 12.16 -6.95
N LYS A 8 -9.08 11.24 -7.89
CA LYS A 8 -9.51 11.58 -9.26
C LYS A 8 -11.04 11.58 -9.38
N PRO A 9 -11.64 12.52 -10.13
CA PRO A 9 -13.10 12.62 -10.28
C PRO A 9 -13.67 11.51 -11.17
N LEU A 10 -14.71 10.85 -10.70
CA LEU A 10 -15.38 9.76 -11.42
C LEU A 10 -16.20 10.19 -12.65
N PRO A 11 -16.86 11.37 -12.71
CA PRO A 11 -17.59 11.78 -13.91
C PRO A 11 -16.70 11.80 -15.16
N ALA A 12 -15.54 12.45 -15.06
CA ALA A 12 -14.58 12.49 -16.16
C ALA A 12 -14.04 11.09 -16.53
N ALA A 13 -13.91 10.20 -15.55
CA ALA A 13 -13.50 8.83 -15.79
C ALA A 13 -14.57 8.04 -16.56
N ARG A 14 -15.86 8.21 -16.19
CA ARG A 14 -17.00 7.57 -16.86
C ARG A 14 -17.13 8.04 -18.32
N ASP A 15 -16.92 9.33 -18.57
CA ASP A 15 -16.93 9.88 -19.94
C ASP A 15 -15.81 9.31 -20.82
N ARG A 16 -14.63 9.08 -20.24
CA ARG A 16 -13.45 8.52 -20.93
C ARG A 16 -13.44 6.98 -20.99
N GLY A 17 -14.27 6.31 -20.18
CA GLY A 17 -14.23 4.86 -19.98
C GLY A 17 -13.03 4.36 -19.17
N ILE A 18 -12.21 5.27 -18.61
CA ILE A 18 -10.99 4.95 -17.86
C ILE A 18 -10.81 5.90 -16.68
N VAL A 19 -10.27 5.40 -15.58
CA VAL A 19 -9.72 6.21 -14.48
C VAL A 19 -8.23 6.43 -14.77
N ASP A 20 -7.83 7.68 -14.91
CA ASP A 20 -6.44 8.07 -15.19
C ASP A 20 -5.66 8.32 -13.90
N ILE A 21 -4.81 7.37 -13.52
CA ILE A 21 -3.92 7.45 -12.36
C ILE A 21 -2.51 7.71 -12.85
N ASP A 22 -2.13 8.99 -12.92
CA ASP A 22 -0.79 9.45 -13.26
C ASP A 22 -0.24 8.85 -14.57
N GLY A 23 -1.11 8.77 -15.59
CA GLY A 23 -0.79 8.20 -16.91
C GLY A 23 -1.14 6.72 -17.05
N MET A 24 -1.57 6.05 -15.98
CA MET A 24 -2.09 4.68 -16.01
C MET A 24 -3.61 4.69 -16.20
N GLY A 25 -4.09 4.25 -17.34
CA GLY A 25 -5.53 4.09 -17.61
C GLY A 25 -6.07 2.80 -16.99
N LEU A 26 -6.81 2.92 -15.89
CA LEU A 26 -7.51 1.80 -15.24
C LEU A 26 -8.94 1.71 -15.76
N GLY A 27 -9.45 0.49 -15.98
CA GLY A 27 -10.85 0.29 -16.35
C GLY A 27 -11.82 0.67 -15.23
N LEU A 28 -13.07 1.00 -15.58
CA LEU A 28 -14.07 1.44 -14.60
C LEU A 28 -14.39 0.42 -13.50
N GLY A 29 -14.19 -0.89 -13.76
CA GLY A 29 -14.35 -1.93 -12.74
C GLY A 29 -13.51 -1.71 -11.49
N PHE A 30 -12.32 -1.09 -11.63
CA PHE A 30 -11.51 -0.68 -10.48
C PHE A 30 -12.25 0.31 -9.58
N ALA A 31 -12.86 1.36 -10.16
CA ALA A 31 -13.61 2.33 -9.40
C ALA A 31 -14.85 1.70 -8.75
N ASP A 32 -15.54 0.82 -9.47
CA ASP A 32 -16.74 0.16 -8.97
C ASP A 32 -16.41 -0.74 -7.76
N GLU A 33 -15.31 -1.48 -7.77
CA GLU A 33 -14.83 -2.27 -6.61
C GLU A 33 -14.45 -1.39 -5.41
N VAL A 34 -13.74 -0.29 -5.63
CA VAL A 34 -13.37 0.65 -4.56
C VAL A 34 -14.63 1.25 -3.94
N LEU A 35 -15.60 1.68 -4.75
CA LEU A 35 -16.87 2.23 -4.28
C LEU A 35 -17.76 1.21 -3.58
N ALA A 36 -17.67 -0.06 -3.98
CA ALA A 36 -18.33 -1.17 -3.32
C ALA A 36 -17.72 -1.49 -1.95
N GLY A 37 -16.61 -0.83 -1.58
CA GLY A 37 -15.97 -1.00 -0.27
C GLY A 37 -15.17 -2.29 -0.18
N VAL A 38 -14.38 -2.60 -1.23
CA VAL A 38 -13.47 -3.75 -1.24
C VAL A 38 -12.72 -3.91 0.09
N ASP A 39 -12.83 -5.10 0.68
CA ASP A 39 -12.15 -5.41 1.93
C ASP A 39 -10.71 -5.85 1.66
N VAL A 40 -9.79 -4.91 1.81
CA VAL A 40 -8.33 -5.16 1.68
C VAL A 40 -7.70 -5.68 2.97
N TYR A 41 -8.39 -5.54 4.11
CA TYR A 41 -7.84 -5.86 5.42
C TYR A 41 -8.16 -7.28 5.87
N GLY A 42 -9.35 -7.79 5.54
CA GLY A 42 -9.77 -9.17 5.85
C GLY A 42 -8.79 -10.22 5.32
N PRO A 43 -8.45 -10.22 4.01
CA PRO A 43 -7.45 -11.14 3.47
C PRO A 43 -6.06 -11.00 4.11
N ALA A 44 -5.63 -9.78 4.41
CA ALA A 44 -4.35 -9.53 5.05
C ALA A 44 -4.29 -10.09 6.49
N ALA A 45 -5.37 -9.93 7.26
CA ALA A 45 -5.48 -10.46 8.62
C ALA A 45 -5.48 -12.01 8.66
N ALA A 46 -5.82 -12.66 7.54
CA ALA A 46 -5.80 -14.12 7.42
C ALA A 46 -4.43 -14.69 6.99
N TYR A 47 -3.44 -13.85 6.67
CA TYR A 47 -2.12 -14.32 6.24
C TYR A 47 -1.35 -14.95 7.42
N PRO A 48 -0.96 -16.24 7.35
CA PRO A 48 -0.35 -16.94 8.47
C PRO A 48 1.19 -16.85 8.50
N GLY A 49 1.80 -16.31 7.46
CA GLY A 49 3.25 -16.22 7.33
C GLY A 49 3.87 -15.08 8.13
N PRO A 50 5.21 -14.99 8.18
CA PRO A 50 5.89 -13.87 8.81
C PRO A 50 5.60 -12.55 8.07
N VAL A 51 5.45 -11.45 8.82
CA VAL A 51 5.10 -10.13 8.27
C VAL A 51 5.98 -9.05 8.88
N ASP A 52 6.48 -8.16 8.03
CA ASP A 52 7.25 -6.96 8.41
C ASP A 52 6.72 -5.78 7.60
N VAL A 53 6.03 -4.86 8.28
CA VAL A 53 5.37 -3.70 7.70
C VAL A 53 6.28 -2.48 7.87
N LEU A 54 6.78 -1.97 6.75
CA LEU A 54 7.59 -0.75 6.68
C LEU A 54 6.75 0.34 6.01
N HIS A 55 6.64 1.52 6.64
CA HIS A 55 5.88 2.63 6.08
C HIS A 55 6.63 3.94 6.28
N GLY A 56 6.79 4.72 5.21
CA GLY A 56 7.52 5.99 5.24
C GLY A 56 6.71 7.11 5.89
N THR A 57 7.34 7.87 6.78
CA THR A 57 6.69 9.03 7.45
C THR A 57 6.48 10.23 6.52
N ALA A 58 7.15 10.26 5.37
CA ALA A 58 7.00 11.27 4.32
C ALA A 58 6.24 10.71 3.10
N ASP A 59 5.46 9.62 3.27
CA ASP A 59 4.57 9.10 2.23
C ASP A 59 3.31 9.98 2.12
N ASP A 60 3.32 10.89 1.15
CA ASP A 60 2.19 11.76 0.84
C ASP A 60 1.12 11.09 -0.05
N ALA A 61 1.37 9.88 -0.56
CA ALA A 61 0.43 9.13 -1.39
C ALA A 61 -0.48 8.23 -0.53
N VAL A 62 0.06 7.63 0.53
CA VAL A 62 -0.65 6.72 1.43
C VAL A 62 -0.39 7.10 2.89
N PRO A 63 -1.42 7.55 3.63
CA PRO A 63 -1.31 7.88 5.05
C PRO A 63 -0.67 6.77 5.91
N LEU A 64 0.20 7.17 6.84
CA LEU A 64 0.94 6.28 7.76
C LEU A 64 0.01 5.33 8.55
N GLU A 65 -1.19 5.80 8.90
CA GLU A 65 -2.20 5.04 9.63
C GLU A 65 -2.59 3.71 8.94
N HIS A 66 -2.43 3.61 7.62
CA HIS A 66 -2.68 2.37 6.89
C HIS A 66 -1.60 1.33 7.19
N GLY A 67 -0.32 1.71 7.21
CA GLY A 67 0.78 0.84 7.62
C GLY A 67 0.64 0.39 9.06
N GLU A 68 0.31 1.31 9.97
CA GLU A 68 0.02 0.96 11.36
C GLU A 68 -1.12 -0.04 11.48
N ARG A 69 -2.18 0.12 10.68
CA ARG A 69 -3.32 -0.79 10.68
C ARG A 69 -2.91 -2.19 10.24
N TYR A 70 -2.09 -2.34 9.20
CA TYR A 70 -1.54 -3.65 8.83
C TYR A 70 -0.73 -4.25 9.97
N GLY A 71 0.12 -3.47 10.63
CA GLY A 71 0.87 -3.90 11.82
C GLY A 71 0.00 -4.40 12.98
N ARG A 72 -1.22 -3.85 13.12
CA ARG A 72 -2.17 -4.26 14.17
C ARG A 72 -2.97 -5.51 13.80
N ILE A 73 -3.38 -5.67 12.55
CA ILE A 73 -4.33 -6.73 12.15
C ILE A 73 -3.64 -8.02 11.71
N MET A 74 -2.39 -7.94 11.22
CA MET A 74 -1.70 -9.10 10.67
C MET A 74 -1.02 -9.88 11.81
N PRO A 75 -1.26 -11.20 11.92
CA PRO A 75 -0.68 -12.01 12.99
C PRO A 75 0.85 -11.96 13.00
N GLY A 76 1.44 -11.62 14.15
CA GLY A 76 2.90 -11.59 14.31
C GLY A 76 3.62 -10.50 13.51
N ALA A 77 2.90 -9.55 12.93
CA ALA A 77 3.49 -8.46 12.18
C ALA A 77 4.30 -7.51 13.08
N VAL A 78 5.43 -7.04 12.55
CA VAL A 78 6.17 -5.91 13.12
C VAL A 78 5.88 -4.70 12.25
N PHE A 79 5.50 -3.57 12.87
CA PHE A 79 5.39 -2.29 12.18
C PHE A 79 6.58 -1.39 12.50
N THR A 80 7.15 -0.78 11.47
CA THR A 80 8.21 0.22 11.60
C THR A 80 7.89 1.43 10.72
N ALA A 81 7.64 2.58 11.37
CA ALA A 81 7.62 3.87 10.70
C ALA A 81 9.06 4.29 10.36
N VAL A 82 9.33 4.60 9.09
CA VAL A 82 10.66 4.99 8.63
C VAL A 82 10.70 6.50 8.43
N GLU A 83 11.51 7.18 9.24
CA GLU A 83 11.69 8.63 9.20
C GLU A 83 12.17 9.09 7.80
N GLY A 84 11.50 10.10 7.24
CA GLY A 84 11.87 10.71 5.96
C GLY A 84 11.71 9.86 4.70
N ALA A 85 11.27 8.59 4.80
CA ALA A 85 10.99 7.78 3.62
C ALA A 85 9.68 8.23 2.97
N ASP A 86 9.72 8.44 1.65
CA ASP A 86 8.57 8.74 0.81
C ASP A 86 7.98 7.47 0.19
N HIS A 87 6.87 7.61 -0.55
CA HIS A 87 6.18 6.51 -1.20
C HIS A 87 7.10 5.65 -2.08
N GLY A 88 8.01 6.30 -2.80
CA GLY A 88 8.92 5.67 -3.76
C GLY A 88 10.26 5.21 -3.20
N TRP A 89 10.52 5.43 -1.90
CA TRP A 89 11.83 5.23 -1.29
C TRP A 89 12.95 5.89 -2.11
N SER A 90 12.79 7.18 -2.39
CA SER A 90 13.55 7.95 -3.38
C SER A 90 14.91 8.45 -2.89
N SER A 91 15.38 7.99 -1.73
CA SER A 91 16.74 8.17 -1.23
C SER A 91 17.56 6.90 -1.46
N LEU A 92 18.80 7.03 -1.95
CA LEU A 92 19.70 5.90 -2.12
C LEU A 92 19.94 5.15 -0.79
N GLU A 93 20.05 5.89 0.31
CA GLU A 93 20.26 5.33 1.65
C GLU A 93 19.04 4.53 2.11
N LEU A 94 17.85 5.13 2.02
CA LEU A 94 16.59 4.50 2.45
C LEU A 94 16.26 3.29 1.58
N ARG A 95 16.52 3.38 0.27
CA ARG A 95 16.35 2.25 -0.66
C ARG A 95 17.29 1.10 -0.35
N ARG A 96 18.56 1.38 -0.03
CA ARG A 96 19.51 0.34 0.39
C ARG A 96 19.04 -0.33 1.68
N MET A 97 18.64 0.47 2.68
CA MET A 97 18.07 -0.06 3.93
C MET A 97 16.86 -0.96 3.68
N LEU A 98 15.91 -0.52 2.83
CA LEU A 98 14.73 -1.31 2.47
C LEU A 98 15.12 -2.66 1.86
N VAL A 99 16.05 -2.66 0.90
CA VAL A 99 16.52 -3.89 0.23
C VAL A 99 17.22 -4.82 1.22
N ASP A 100 18.12 -4.31 2.05
CA ASP A 100 18.83 -5.11 3.06
C ASP A 100 17.84 -5.73 4.05
N ARG A 101 16.83 -4.96 4.47
CA ARG A 101 15.77 -5.43 5.38
C ARG A 101 14.91 -6.52 4.74
N LEU A 102 14.52 -6.35 3.47
CA LEU A 102 13.77 -7.36 2.71
C LEU A 102 14.57 -8.65 2.59
N LEU A 103 15.84 -8.57 2.20
CA LEU A 103 16.71 -9.75 2.06
C LEU A 103 16.85 -10.50 3.39
N ALA A 104 17.06 -9.77 4.50
CA ALA A 104 17.13 -10.37 5.82
C ALA A 104 15.81 -11.03 6.24
N HIS A 105 14.66 -10.42 5.91
CA HIS A 105 13.34 -11.00 6.19
C HIS A 105 13.11 -12.29 5.41
N VAL A 106 13.35 -12.27 4.10
CA VAL A 106 13.18 -13.45 3.23
C VAL A 106 14.11 -14.58 3.66
N ALA A 107 15.38 -14.29 3.95
CA ALA A 107 16.34 -15.30 4.39
C ALA A 107 15.90 -16.01 5.70
N ARG A 108 15.31 -15.26 6.65
CA ARG A 108 14.74 -15.85 7.88
C ARG A 108 13.50 -16.69 7.58
N ALA A 109 12.61 -16.18 6.72
CA ALA A 109 11.37 -16.85 6.38
C ALA A 109 11.60 -18.15 5.57
N SER A 110 12.68 -18.24 4.80
CA SER A 110 13.03 -19.41 3.98
C SER A 110 13.91 -20.45 4.69
N ALA A 111 14.30 -20.21 5.94
CA ALA A 111 15.14 -21.13 6.71
C ALA A 111 14.34 -22.27 7.38
N HIS A 112 13.04 -22.36 7.11
CA HIS A 112 12.07 -23.32 7.62
C HIS A 112 11.31 -23.98 6.47
#